data_AF-A0A9Q5N9L4-F1
#
_entry.id   AF-A0A9Q5N9L4-F1
#
_cell.length_a   1.000
_cell.length_b   1.000
_cell.length_c   1.000
_cell.angle_alpha   90.00
_cell.angle_beta   90.00
_cell.angle_gamma   90.00
#
_symmetry.space_group_name_H-M   'P 1'
#
loop_
_entity.id
_entity.type
_entity.pdbx_description
1 polymer ?
#
loop_
_entity_poly.entity_id
_entity_poly.type
_entity_poly.pdbx_seq_one_letter_code
_entity_poly.pdbx_strand_id
1 'polypeptide(L)'
;MSRTVIHHMKHHFGIGIVCAVAYFDPGNWSTDLLAGSEFGYKLLFVVLLAGLGAVVLQVLSSKLGCVTGLDLASHCRLLLHDHPRYPMLVRYVFLYPLYVLSELAIISTDIAELLGSAIGLVLLIPRLPLPIAVLLTALDVIFILAIGDPSKGNGKRPVRLFEFIIISLVLVVFSCFIVLLVRVSPHWPDVFEGYLPSKDLVDPSALYAAVGIIGATVMPHGLFLGSRLATQDRLSFGNADSSSLPTPSSAQRSTKLSSFKKTLKDLFSARRVRQRGDEDQPDTWTPYGERKNNTIEFVQAHYKHGLWDLVLSLLGFAVLINSAILILSSAVFFFGPGKAADGTPAGLFDAFRLIQDYIGRPAAVVFAIALICSGQSASITATLAGQIVSEGFIQWSISPFLRRLVTRLLGLIPSMLVAIIVGRKGIDTLLVISQVVLSIVLPFVMFPLIWLTSSSVVMRVPRPRRPVQMDNSAELEMNDDEKRREPSSPSEEEAADNEEYAGAVILESGEAESVEDEEPETKTKMRKVKARADKMYTETIATPLNVGDETTEFIDYSNGWPLTILSYAIWVVILVANGYLIVTFAIG
;
A
#
# COMPACT_ATOMS: atom_id res chain seq x y z
N MET A 1 -10.93 -25.39 -18.41
CA MET A 1 -9.87 -24.98 -17.48
C MET A 1 -8.85 -24.03 -18.09
N SER A 2 -8.14 -24.37 -19.17
CA SER A 2 -7.07 -23.49 -19.74
C SER A 2 -7.54 -22.06 -20.10
N ARG A 3 -8.69 -21.87 -20.74
CA ARG A 3 -9.21 -20.53 -21.07
C ARG A 3 -9.63 -19.71 -19.83
N THR A 4 -10.21 -20.34 -18.81
CA THR A 4 -10.58 -19.68 -17.55
C THR A 4 -9.33 -19.29 -16.77
N VAL A 5 -8.32 -20.17 -16.72
CA VAL A 5 -7.02 -19.87 -16.10
C VAL A 5 -6.32 -18.74 -16.84
N ILE A 6 -6.28 -18.75 -18.18
CA ILE A 6 -5.65 -17.67 -18.98
C ILE A 6 -6.42 -16.34 -18.86
N HIS A 7 -7.76 -16.37 -18.85
CA HIS A 7 -8.58 -15.18 -18.62
C HIS A 7 -8.33 -14.61 -17.21
N HIS A 8 -8.37 -15.47 -16.18
CA HIS A 8 -8.09 -15.05 -14.81
C HIS A 8 -6.65 -14.58 -14.61
N MET A 9 -5.66 -15.25 -15.22
CA MET A 9 -4.26 -14.82 -15.21
C MET A 9 -4.11 -13.44 -15.83
N LYS A 10 -4.70 -13.19 -17.01
CA LYS A 10 -4.61 -11.90 -17.71
C LYS A 10 -5.28 -10.73 -16.97
N HIS A 11 -6.20 -11.01 -16.04
CA HIS A 11 -6.96 -10.00 -15.31
C HIS A 11 -6.46 -9.75 -13.88
N HIS A 12 -5.81 -10.75 -13.25
CA HIS A 12 -5.32 -10.65 -11.87
C HIS A 12 -3.79 -10.55 -11.75
N PHE A 13 -3.03 -11.00 -12.75
CA PHE A 13 -1.57 -10.80 -12.75
C PHE A 13 -1.27 -9.31 -12.94
N GLY A 14 -0.58 -8.73 -11.96
CA GLY A 14 -0.10 -7.35 -12.04
C GLY A 14 0.06 -6.71 -10.67
N ILE A 15 -0.85 -6.95 -9.72
CA ILE A 15 -0.73 -6.39 -8.36
C ILE A 15 0.47 -6.98 -7.64
N GLY A 16 0.62 -8.31 -7.68
CA GLY A 16 1.74 -9.00 -7.05
C GLY A 16 3.07 -8.54 -7.60
N ILE A 17 3.15 -8.35 -8.93
CA ILE A 17 4.37 -7.87 -9.57
C ILE A 17 4.63 -6.40 -9.24
N VAL A 18 3.63 -5.51 -9.32
CA VAL A 18 3.78 -4.09 -8.93
C VAL A 18 4.21 -3.96 -7.48
N CYS A 19 3.65 -4.78 -6.58
CA CYS A 19 4.09 -4.85 -5.19
C CYS A 19 5.53 -5.35 -5.11
N ALA A 20 5.88 -6.42 -5.83
CA ALA A 20 7.22 -7.00 -5.83
C ALA A 20 8.28 -6.06 -6.41
N VAL A 21 7.93 -5.13 -7.28
CA VAL A 21 8.87 -4.15 -7.86
C VAL A 21 9.50 -3.23 -6.82
N ALA A 22 8.81 -2.96 -5.73
CA ALA A 22 9.40 -2.25 -4.60
C ALA A 22 10.60 -3.03 -4.02
N TYR A 23 10.59 -4.36 -4.08
CA TYR A 23 11.52 -5.26 -3.37
C TYR A 23 12.81 -5.59 -4.15
N PHE A 24 13.01 -5.00 -5.33
CA PHE A 24 14.25 -5.14 -6.12
C PHE A 24 14.67 -3.81 -6.75
N ASP A 25 14.39 -2.71 -6.05
CA ASP A 25 14.85 -1.38 -6.41
C ASP A 25 16.39 -1.23 -6.31
N PRO A 26 16.98 -0.13 -6.79
CA PRO A 26 18.44 0.09 -6.69
C PRO A 26 18.95 0.12 -5.24
N GLY A 27 18.06 0.42 -4.27
CA GLY A 27 18.32 0.32 -2.84
C GLY A 27 18.78 -1.07 -2.42
N ASN A 28 17.95 -2.07 -2.76
CA ASN A 28 18.25 -3.49 -2.55
C ASN A 28 19.56 -3.91 -3.20
N TRP A 29 19.80 -3.48 -4.44
CA TRP A 29 21.00 -3.90 -5.18
C TRP A 29 22.27 -3.41 -4.49
N SER A 30 22.26 -2.19 -3.97
CA SER A 30 23.43 -1.65 -3.27
C SER A 30 23.71 -2.38 -1.96
N THR A 31 22.69 -2.71 -1.17
CA THR A 31 22.88 -3.45 0.09
C THR A 31 23.35 -4.88 -0.16
N ASP A 32 22.81 -5.54 -1.19
CA ASP A 32 23.21 -6.90 -1.56
C ASP A 32 24.62 -6.95 -2.16
N LEU A 33 24.99 -5.96 -2.98
CA LEU A 33 26.35 -5.81 -3.50
C LEU A 33 27.35 -5.59 -2.37
N LEU A 34 27.06 -4.66 -1.45
CA LEU A 34 27.91 -4.39 -0.29
C LEU A 34 28.09 -5.66 0.54
N ALA A 35 26.98 -6.30 0.92
CA ALA A 35 26.96 -7.52 1.71
C ALA A 35 27.80 -8.65 1.09
N GLY A 36 27.62 -8.91 -0.22
CA GLY A 36 28.38 -9.93 -0.92
C GLY A 36 29.87 -9.59 -1.03
N SER A 37 30.22 -8.31 -1.20
CA SER A 37 31.62 -7.89 -1.34
C SER A 37 32.40 -7.96 -0.04
N GLU A 38 31.75 -7.71 1.11
CA GLU A 38 32.40 -7.69 2.42
C GLU A 38 32.34 -9.04 3.15
N PHE A 39 31.24 -9.77 3.04
CA PHE A 39 30.97 -10.97 3.85
C PHE A 39 30.87 -12.27 3.03
N GLY A 40 31.06 -12.19 1.71
CA GLY A 40 30.94 -13.33 0.81
C GLY A 40 29.50 -13.87 0.77
N TYR A 41 29.33 -15.19 0.78
CA TYR A 41 28.01 -15.84 0.68
C TYR A 41 27.21 -15.86 2.00
N LYS A 42 27.81 -15.46 3.13
CA LYS A 42 27.24 -15.69 4.48
C LYS A 42 25.94 -14.92 4.73
N LEU A 43 25.73 -13.79 4.06
CA LEU A 43 24.53 -12.97 4.20
C LEU A 43 23.36 -13.43 3.30
N LEU A 44 23.52 -14.48 2.50
CA LEU A 44 22.41 -15.09 1.73
C LEU A 44 21.29 -15.59 2.64
N PHE A 45 21.64 -16.13 3.82
CA PHE A 45 20.66 -16.49 4.83
C PHE A 45 19.77 -15.30 5.23
N VAL A 46 20.34 -14.10 5.40
CA VAL A 46 19.58 -12.90 5.76
C VAL A 46 18.69 -12.45 4.61
N VAL A 47 19.18 -12.47 3.36
CA VAL A 47 18.37 -12.17 2.16
C VAL A 47 17.16 -13.10 2.08
N LEU A 48 17.36 -14.41 2.29
CA LEU A 48 16.27 -15.38 2.28
C LEU A 48 15.25 -15.11 3.40
N LEU A 49 15.72 -14.90 4.64
CA LEU A 49 14.83 -14.62 5.76
C LEU A 49 14.07 -13.31 5.60
N ALA A 50 14.73 -12.24 5.14
CA ALA A 50 14.10 -10.96 4.85
C ALA A 50 13.05 -11.11 3.74
N GLY A 51 13.34 -11.88 2.70
CA GLY A 51 12.41 -12.20 1.62
C GLY A 51 11.18 -12.98 2.09
N LEU A 52 11.38 -14.01 2.92
CA LEU A 52 10.26 -14.76 3.52
C LEU A 52 9.42 -13.88 4.46
N GLY A 53 10.08 -13.01 5.24
CA GLY A 53 9.40 -12.03 6.09
C GLY A 53 8.58 -11.03 5.26
N ALA A 54 9.14 -10.51 4.17
CA ALA A 54 8.44 -9.65 3.22
C ALA A 54 7.18 -10.32 2.67
N VAL A 55 7.26 -11.59 2.26
CA VAL A 55 6.10 -12.37 1.79
C VAL A 55 5.01 -12.44 2.86
N VAL A 56 5.37 -12.80 4.10
CA VAL A 56 4.39 -12.89 5.21
C VAL A 56 3.71 -11.54 5.43
N LEU A 57 4.49 -10.47 5.58
CA LEU A 57 3.95 -9.14 5.91
C LEU A 57 3.13 -8.55 4.76
N GLN A 58 3.55 -8.75 3.53
CA GLN A 58 2.83 -8.26 2.37
C GLN A 58 1.53 -9.06 2.12
N VAL A 59 1.52 -10.37 2.42
CA VAL A 59 0.27 -11.15 2.45
C VAL A 59 -0.68 -10.63 3.52
N LEU A 60 -0.19 -10.33 4.72
CA LEU A 60 -1.02 -9.73 5.78
C LEU A 60 -1.59 -8.36 5.37
N SER A 61 -0.77 -7.53 4.74
CA SER A 61 -1.19 -6.23 4.24
C SER A 61 -2.27 -6.33 3.16
N SER A 62 -2.06 -7.21 2.17
CA SER A 62 -3.04 -7.48 1.11
C SER A 62 -4.34 -8.06 1.68
N LYS A 63 -4.24 -8.96 2.66
CA LYS A 63 -5.39 -9.52 3.37
C LYS A 63 -6.21 -8.45 4.08
N LEU A 64 -5.55 -7.53 4.79
CA LEU A 64 -6.21 -6.40 5.45
C LEU A 64 -7.02 -5.58 4.46
N GLY A 65 -6.41 -5.18 3.34
CA GLY A 65 -7.08 -4.40 2.30
C GLY A 65 -8.25 -5.13 1.65
N CYS A 66 -8.07 -6.41 1.31
CA CYS A 66 -9.08 -7.22 0.64
C CYS A 66 -10.33 -7.45 1.53
N VAL A 67 -10.13 -7.72 2.82
CA VAL A 67 -11.22 -8.00 3.77
C VAL A 67 -11.95 -6.72 4.20
N THR A 68 -11.21 -5.67 4.55
CA THR A 68 -11.77 -4.47 5.19
C THR A 68 -12.13 -3.35 4.23
N GLY A 69 -11.64 -3.40 2.99
CA GLY A 69 -11.80 -2.32 2.00
C GLY A 69 -11.06 -1.02 2.35
N LEU A 70 -10.22 -0.99 3.39
CA LEU A 70 -9.36 0.15 3.74
C LEU A 70 -7.89 -0.22 3.69
N ASP A 71 -7.07 0.80 3.45
CA ASP A 71 -5.63 0.71 3.56
C ASP A 71 -5.16 0.72 5.04
N LEU A 72 -3.91 0.28 5.24
CA LEU A 72 -3.28 0.21 6.55
C LEU A 72 -3.16 1.59 7.23
N ALA A 73 -2.91 2.67 6.50
CA ALA A 73 -2.75 4.01 7.08
C ALA A 73 -4.09 4.52 7.63
N SER A 74 -5.18 4.32 6.90
CA SER A 74 -6.54 4.61 7.35
C SER A 74 -6.90 3.83 8.62
N HIS A 75 -6.50 2.56 8.72
CA HIS A 75 -6.70 1.76 9.93
C HIS A 75 -5.86 2.22 11.12
N CYS A 76 -4.59 2.59 10.90
CA CYS A 76 -3.76 3.17 11.95
C CYS A 76 -4.40 4.45 12.53
N ARG A 77 -5.00 5.29 11.67
CA ARG A 77 -5.76 6.45 12.14
C ARG A 77 -7.01 6.04 12.92
N LEU A 78 -7.84 5.14 12.40
CA LEU A 78 -9.05 4.67 13.10
C LEU A 78 -8.72 4.10 14.49
N LEU A 79 -7.63 3.36 14.60
CA LEU A 79 -7.17 2.77 15.86
C LEU A 79 -6.72 3.82 16.89
N LEU A 80 -5.97 4.84 16.45
CA LEU A 80 -5.28 5.77 17.34
C LEU A 80 -6.00 7.13 17.52
N HIS A 81 -6.86 7.52 16.58
CA HIS A 81 -7.48 8.84 16.56
C HIS A 81 -8.61 8.98 17.60
N ASP A 82 -9.47 7.99 17.75
CA ASP A 82 -10.66 8.07 18.62
C ASP A 82 -10.52 7.22 19.90
N HIS A 83 -9.28 7.09 20.40
CA HIS A 83 -8.99 6.29 21.58
C HIS A 83 -9.79 6.78 22.82
N PRO A 84 -10.58 5.91 23.49
CA PRO A 84 -11.67 6.31 24.39
C PRO A 84 -11.22 6.99 25.69
N ARG A 85 -9.99 6.74 26.16
CA ARG A 85 -9.49 7.29 27.43
C ARG A 85 -8.65 8.57 27.31
N TYR A 86 -7.81 8.69 26.27
CA TYR A 86 -6.82 9.77 26.15
C TYR A 86 -6.57 10.18 24.68
N PRO A 87 -7.58 10.73 23.98
CA PRO A 87 -7.51 10.96 22.53
C PRO A 87 -6.39 11.92 22.13
N MET A 88 -6.16 13.01 22.88
CA MET A 88 -5.09 13.96 22.55
C MET A 88 -3.70 13.37 22.72
N LEU A 89 -3.44 12.67 23.84
CA LEU A 89 -2.12 12.09 24.12
C LEU A 89 -1.78 11.00 23.10
N VAL A 90 -2.73 10.13 22.74
CA VAL A 90 -2.49 9.07 21.76
C VAL A 90 -2.23 9.64 20.36
N ARG A 91 -2.93 10.71 19.97
CA ARG A 91 -2.67 11.42 18.71
C ARG A 91 -1.25 11.99 18.65
N TYR A 92 -0.81 12.68 19.69
CA TYR A 92 0.51 13.32 19.72
C TYR A 92 1.67 12.34 19.92
N VAL A 93 1.49 11.26 20.69
CA VAL A 93 2.57 10.32 21.03
C VAL A 93 2.68 9.16 20.02
N PHE A 94 1.58 8.71 19.44
CA PHE A 94 1.59 7.54 18.55
C PHE A 94 1.23 7.89 17.11
N LEU A 95 0.12 8.60 16.87
CA LEU A 95 -0.36 8.83 15.50
C LEU A 95 0.56 9.75 14.68
N TYR A 96 0.88 10.94 15.19
CA TYR A 96 1.72 11.89 14.45
C TYR A 96 3.17 11.41 14.29
N PRO A 97 3.82 10.80 15.31
CA PRO A 97 5.14 10.22 15.12
C PRO A 97 5.13 9.07 14.12
N LEU A 98 4.12 8.20 14.11
CA LEU A 98 4.01 7.13 13.12
C LEU A 98 3.84 7.67 11.69
N TYR A 99 3.09 8.77 11.53
CA TYR A 99 2.99 9.49 10.26
C TYR A 99 4.35 10.04 9.81
N VAL A 100 5.07 10.74 10.70
CA VAL A 100 6.39 11.29 10.41
C VAL A 100 7.40 10.20 10.05
N LEU A 101 7.41 9.08 10.79
CA LEU A 101 8.25 7.93 10.49
C LEU A 101 7.91 7.32 9.12
N SER A 102 6.62 7.24 8.78
CA SER A 102 6.18 6.74 7.48
C SER A 102 6.62 7.65 6.33
N GLU A 103 6.52 8.97 6.49
CA GLU A 103 7.06 9.93 5.52
C GLU A 103 8.59 9.86 5.42
N LEU A 104 9.29 9.65 6.54
CA LEU A 104 10.75 9.47 6.55
C LEU A 104 11.16 8.21 5.77
N ALA A 105 10.40 7.12 5.88
CA ALA A 105 10.62 5.92 5.07
C ALA A 105 10.40 6.20 3.57
N ILE A 106 9.36 6.96 3.21
CA ILE A 106 9.12 7.35 1.81
C ILE A 106 10.26 8.22 1.27
N ILE A 107 10.73 9.21 2.04
CA ILE A 107 11.86 10.07 1.65
C ILE A 107 13.14 9.24 1.51
N SER A 108 13.37 8.28 2.40
CA SER A 108 14.55 7.41 2.35
C SER A 108 14.55 6.49 1.12
N THR A 109 13.38 5.98 0.72
CA THR A 109 13.22 5.30 -0.57
C THR A 109 13.47 6.25 -1.73
N ASP A 110 12.92 7.47 -1.66
CA ASP A 110 13.06 8.51 -2.70
C ASP A 110 14.53 8.90 -2.94
N ILE A 111 15.37 8.84 -1.89
CA ILE A 111 16.82 8.99 -1.99
C ILE A 111 17.44 7.81 -2.75
N ALA A 112 17.06 6.58 -2.43
CA ALA A 112 17.62 5.38 -3.06
C ALA A 112 17.34 5.31 -4.57
N GLU A 113 16.10 5.60 -4.99
CA GLU A 113 15.72 5.66 -6.41
C GLU A 113 16.43 6.79 -7.17
N LEU A 114 16.65 7.93 -6.51
CA LEU A 114 17.25 9.11 -7.09
C LEU A 114 18.73 8.86 -7.33
N LEU A 115 19.42 8.33 -6.33
CA LEU A 115 20.81 7.96 -6.43
C LEU A 115 21.00 6.83 -7.45
N GLY A 116 20.14 5.79 -7.43
CA GLY A 116 20.17 4.71 -8.41
C GLY A 116 19.99 5.21 -9.86
N SER A 117 19.03 6.11 -10.10
CA SER A 117 18.81 6.73 -11.41
C SER A 117 19.97 7.62 -11.82
N ALA A 118 20.52 8.41 -10.90
CA ALA A 118 21.68 9.27 -11.15
C ALA A 118 22.93 8.44 -11.51
N ILE A 119 23.18 7.34 -10.80
CA ILE A 119 24.26 6.40 -11.10
C ILE A 119 24.05 5.82 -12.50
N GLY A 120 22.85 5.32 -12.81
CA GLY A 120 22.52 4.80 -14.13
C GLY A 120 22.77 5.81 -15.27
N LEU A 121 22.44 7.09 -15.05
CA LEU A 121 22.71 8.17 -16.02
C LEU A 121 24.21 8.40 -16.23
N VAL A 122 25.01 8.44 -15.16
CA VAL A 122 26.48 8.59 -15.25
C VAL A 122 27.11 7.39 -15.96
N LEU A 123 26.57 6.19 -15.76
CA LEU A 123 27.05 4.97 -16.43
C LEU A 123 26.72 4.98 -17.93
N LEU A 124 25.54 5.48 -18.32
CA LEU A 124 25.13 5.57 -19.72
C LEU A 124 25.87 6.69 -20.47
N ILE A 125 26.13 7.82 -19.80
CA ILE A 125 26.84 8.97 -20.36
C ILE A 125 28.08 9.24 -19.50
N PRO A 126 29.22 8.59 -19.76
CA PRO A 126 30.43 8.71 -18.93
C PRO A 126 31.01 10.14 -18.82
N ARG A 127 30.62 11.04 -19.73
CA ARG A 127 31.02 12.46 -19.71
C ARG A 127 30.20 13.31 -18.75
N LEU A 128 29.12 12.77 -18.17
CA LEU A 128 28.21 13.51 -17.32
C LEU A 128 28.74 13.57 -15.87
N PRO A 129 28.97 14.77 -15.31
CA PRO A 129 29.35 14.92 -13.90
C PRO A 129 28.27 14.42 -12.95
N LEU A 130 28.68 13.80 -11.84
CA LEU A 130 27.78 13.20 -10.84
C LEU A 130 26.75 14.19 -10.25
N PRO A 131 27.11 15.43 -9.86
CA PRO A 131 26.12 16.39 -9.35
C PRO A 131 25.08 16.79 -10.41
N ILE A 132 25.49 16.86 -11.68
CA ILE A 132 24.57 17.17 -12.79
C ILE A 132 23.62 15.99 -13.02
N ALA A 133 24.11 14.76 -12.94
CA ALA A 133 23.25 13.58 -13.05
C ALA A 133 22.21 13.54 -11.93
N VAL A 134 22.61 13.83 -10.68
CA VAL A 134 21.68 13.97 -9.54
C VAL A 134 20.63 15.05 -9.82
N LEU A 135 21.04 16.23 -10.30
CA LEU A 135 20.10 17.31 -10.64
C LEU A 135 19.13 16.90 -11.77
N LEU A 136 19.61 16.18 -12.79
CA LEU A 136 18.78 15.73 -13.90
C LEU A 136 17.69 14.73 -13.47
N THR A 137 17.89 14.00 -12.38
CA THR A 137 16.83 13.10 -11.87
C THR A 137 15.58 13.86 -11.45
N ALA A 138 15.65 15.16 -11.11
CA ALA A 138 14.49 15.98 -10.80
C ALA A 138 13.54 16.20 -12.00
N LEU A 139 13.97 15.87 -13.22
CA LEU A 139 13.11 15.89 -14.40
C LEU A 139 12.05 14.78 -14.37
N ASP A 140 12.20 13.76 -13.51
CA ASP A 140 11.24 12.68 -13.35
C ASP A 140 9.87 13.17 -12.82
N VAL A 141 9.84 14.30 -12.11
CA VAL A 141 8.60 14.95 -11.67
C VAL A 141 7.75 15.35 -12.89
N ILE A 142 8.40 15.74 -13.99
CA ILE A 142 7.75 16.05 -15.27
C ILE A 142 7.21 14.76 -15.91
N PHE A 143 7.91 13.63 -15.75
CA PHE A 143 7.46 12.33 -16.24
C PHE A 143 6.18 11.86 -15.53
N ILE A 144 6.11 12.01 -14.20
CA ILE A 144 4.86 11.75 -13.43
C ILE A 144 3.72 12.66 -13.89
N LEU A 145 4.01 13.94 -14.16
CA LEU A 145 3.02 14.87 -14.71
C LEU A 145 2.52 14.44 -16.10
N ALA A 146 3.40 13.89 -16.95
CA ALA A 146 3.06 13.42 -18.28
C ALA A 146 2.18 12.15 -18.27
N ILE A 147 2.35 11.30 -17.25
CA ILE A 147 1.50 10.10 -17.05
C ILE A 147 0.10 10.49 -16.56
N GLY A 148 -0.05 11.67 -15.95
CA GLY A 148 -1.32 12.19 -15.41
C GLY A 148 -1.75 11.45 -14.13
N ASP A 149 -2.66 12.05 -13.34
CA ASP A 149 -3.17 11.49 -12.08
C ASP A 149 -3.65 10.03 -12.29
N PRO A 150 -2.91 9.00 -11.82
CA PRO A 150 -3.33 7.60 -11.96
C PRO A 150 -4.63 7.32 -11.20
N SER A 151 -4.98 8.22 -10.27
CA SER A 151 -6.13 8.17 -9.39
C SER A 151 -7.42 8.78 -10.00
N LYS A 152 -7.35 9.55 -11.10
CA LYS A 152 -8.53 10.28 -11.66
C LYS A 152 -8.96 9.89 -13.08
N GLY A 153 -8.25 8.98 -13.74
CA GLY A 153 -8.57 8.59 -15.11
C GLY A 153 -9.51 7.39 -15.21
N ASN A 154 -10.71 7.58 -15.78
CA ASN A 154 -11.63 6.53 -16.24
C ASN A 154 -11.05 5.57 -17.31
N GLY A 155 -9.73 5.58 -17.54
CA GLY A 155 -9.02 4.72 -18.46
C GLY A 155 -8.25 3.64 -17.72
N LYS A 156 -8.73 2.40 -17.75
CA LYS A 156 -7.98 1.20 -17.31
C LYS A 156 -6.73 0.91 -18.18
N ARG A 157 -6.51 1.69 -19.26
CA ARG A 157 -5.44 1.49 -20.26
C ARG A 157 -4.05 2.01 -19.84
N PRO A 158 -3.87 3.24 -19.32
CA PRO A 158 -2.57 3.73 -18.84
C PRO A 158 -1.95 2.88 -17.73
N VAL A 159 -2.73 2.42 -16.75
CA VAL A 159 -2.22 1.61 -15.62
C VAL A 159 -1.68 0.26 -16.10
N ARG A 160 -2.40 -0.44 -16.99
CA ARG A 160 -1.91 -1.71 -17.55
C ARG A 160 -0.68 -1.54 -18.42
N LEU A 161 -0.63 -0.48 -19.24
CA LEU A 161 0.56 -0.20 -20.05
C LEU A 161 1.79 0.00 -19.17
N PHE A 162 1.62 0.73 -18.06
CA PHE A 162 2.66 0.94 -17.07
C PHE A 162 3.11 -0.39 -16.41
N GLU A 163 2.16 -1.21 -15.94
CA GLU A 163 2.44 -2.56 -15.41
C GLU A 163 3.27 -3.39 -16.41
N PHE A 164 2.88 -3.42 -17.69
CA PHE A 164 3.60 -4.16 -18.73
C PHE A 164 5.02 -3.65 -18.99
N ILE A 165 5.22 -2.32 -18.97
CA ILE A 165 6.56 -1.71 -19.14
C ILE A 165 7.48 -2.16 -18.01
N ILE A 166 7.00 -2.11 -16.77
CA ILE A 166 7.79 -2.52 -15.60
C ILE A 166 8.10 -4.02 -15.67
N ILE A 167 7.10 -4.87 -15.92
CA ILE A 167 7.29 -6.32 -16.01
C ILE A 167 8.34 -6.67 -17.06
N SER A 168 8.25 -6.06 -18.24
CA SER A 168 9.20 -6.27 -19.35
C SER A 168 10.63 -5.89 -18.94
N LEU A 169 10.80 -4.73 -18.30
CA LEU A 169 12.09 -4.29 -17.81
C LEU A 169 12.69 -5.28 -16.80
N VAL A 170 11.91 -5.68 -15.80
CA VAL A 170 12.35 -6.59 -14.73
C VAL A 170 12.82 -7.92 -15.30
N LEU A 171 12.09 -8.47 -16.28
CA LEU A 171 12.48 -9.71 -16.95
C LEU A 171 13.82 -9.56 -17.70
N VAL A 172 14.10 -8.40 -18.30
CA VAL A 172 15.39 -8.13 -18.95
C VAL A 172 16.53 -8.10 -17.92
N VAL A 173 16.34 -7.39 -16.80
CA VAL A 173 17.36 -7.32 -15.72
C VAL A 173 17.63 -8.70 -15.14
N PHE A 174 16.57 -9.43 -14.80
CA PHE A 174 16.64 -10.77 -14.25
C PHE A 174 17.39 -11.71 -15.19
N SER A 175 17.08 -11.66 -16.49
CA SER A 175 17.80 -12.44 -17.51
C SER A 175 19.28 -12.07 -17.57
N CYS A 176 19.63 -10.79 -17.43
CA CYS A 176 21.03 -10.34 -17.41
C CYS A 176 21.80 -10.92 -16.22
N PHE A 177 21.21 -10.92 -15.02
CA PHE A 177 21.83 -11.51 -13.83
C PHE A 177 21.99 -13.03 -13.94
N ILE A 178 21.02 -13.74 -14.53
CA ILE A 178 21.16 -15.17 -14.81
C ILE A 178 22.37 -15.43 -15.71
N VAL A 179 22.52 -14.66 -16.79
CA VAL A 179 23.68 -14.79 -17.69
C VAL A 179 24.99 -14.50 -16.96
N LEU A 180 25.02 -13.49 -16.08
CA LEU A 180 26.19 -13.18 -15.24
C LEU A 180 26.57 -14.34 -14.33
N LEU A 181 25.61 -14.92 -13.62
CA LEU A 181 25.86 -16.06 -12.74
C LEU A 181 26.43 -17.27 -13.49
N VAL A 182 25.89 -17.56 -14.67
CA VAL A 182 26.41 -18.66 -15.52
C VAL A 182 27.85 -18.39 -15.96
N ARG A 183 28.19 -17.13 -16.28
CA ARG A 183 29.54 -16.77 -16.74
C ARG A 183 30.57 -16.74 -15.61
N VAL A 184 30.19 -16.26 -14.43
CA VAL A 184 31.06 -16.20 -13.26
C VAL A 184 31.31 -17.59 -12.68
N SER A 185 30.42 -18.55 -12.93
CA SER A 185 30.55 -19.95 -12.49
C SER A 185 30.88 -20.06 -10.99
N PRO A 186 30.01 -19.54 -10.09
CA PRO A 186 30.23 -19.61 -8.66
C PRO A 186 30.27 -21.05 -8.17
N HIS A 187 31.02 -21.30 -7.09
CA HIS A 187 31.05 -22.60 -6.43
C HIS A 187 29.71 -22.85 -5.71
N TRP A 188 28.80 -23.56 -6.36
CA TRP A 188 27.45 -23.80 -5.85
C TRP A 188 27.37 -24.41 -4.44
N PRO A 189 28.26 -25.33 -4.03
CA PRO A 189 28.26 -25.82 -2.65
C PRO A 189 28.40 -24.69 -1.62
N ASP A 190 29.35 -23.77 -1.79
CA ASP A 190 29.55 -22.62 -0.88
C ASP A 190 28.36 -21.66 -0.88
N VAL A 191 27.70 -21.53 -2.03
CA VAL A 191 26.46 -20.73 -2.15
C VAL A 191 25.33 -21.34 -1.32
N PHE A 192 25.16 -22.66 -1.39
CA PHE A 192 24.15 -23.36 -0.59
C PHE A 192 24.50 -23.32 0.90
N GLU A 193 25.77 -23.40 1.26
CA GLU A 193 26.24 -23.20 2.64
C GLU A 193 25.96 -21.77 3.14
N GLY A 194 26.03 -20.77 2.25
CA GLY A 194 25.67 -19.38 2.58
C GLY A 194 24.21 -19.16 2.99
N TYR A 195 23.30 -20.07 2.61
CA TYR A 195 21.92 -20.06 3.09
C TYR A 195 21.74 -20.69 4.47
N LEU A 196 22.80 -21.25 5.07
CA LEU A 196 22.77 -21.74 6.44
C LEU A 196 23.20 -20.65 7.44
N PRO A 197 22.66 -20.65 8.66
CA PRO A 197 23.05 -19.69 9.68
C PRO A 197 24.52 -19.83 10.05
N SER A 198 25.27 -18.72 10.00
CA SER A 198 26.68 -18.66 10.39
C SER A 198 26.88 -17.83 11.66
N LYS A 199 27.93 -18.15 12.43
CA LYS A 199 28.24 -17.44 13.69
C LYS A 199 28.75 -16.01 13.45
N ASP A 200 29.25 -15.74 12.25
CA ASP A 200 29.80 -14.45 11.84
C ASP A 200 28.72 -13.38 11.60
N LEU A 201 27.42 -13.77 11.65
CA LEU A 201 26.29 -12.85 11.59
C LEU A 201 26.15 -11.95 12.84
N VAL A 202 26.89 -12.26 13.92
CA VAL A 202 26.85 -11.50 15.18
C VAL A 202 27.87 -10.35 15.17
N ASP A 203 28.76 -10.29 14.17
CA ASP A 203 29.72 -9.19 14.05
C ASP A 203 29.00 -7.86 13.79
N PRO A 204 29.39 -6.75 14.44
CA PRO A 204 28.69 -5.46 14.31
C PRO A 204 28.57 -4.95 12.86
N SER A 205 29.59 -5.17 12.03
CA SER A 205 29.58 -4.80 10.62
C SER A 205 28.64 -5.69 9.79
N ALA A 206 28.65 -7.00 10.04
CA ALA A 206 27.73 -7.94 9.41
C ALA A 206 26.28 -7.64 9.78
N LEU A 207 26.02 -7.22 11.02
CA LEU A 207 24.70 -6.83 11.47
C LEU A 207 24.25 -5.52 10.82
N TYR A 208 25.13 -4.53 10.63
CA TYR A 208 24.80 -3.33 9.86
C TYR A 208 24.36 -3.67 8.43
N ALA A 209 25.12 -4.53 7.74
CA ALA A 209 24.75 -5.02 6.41
C ALA A 209 23.43 -5.81 6.45
N ALA A 210 23.22 -6.66 7.45
CA ALA A 210 21.99 -7.44 7.63
C ALA A 210 20.76 -6.55 7.87
N VAL A 211 20.87 -5.52 8.72
CA VAL A 211 19.80 -4.54 8.96
C VAL A 211 19.51 -3.74 7.68
N GLY A 212 20.55 -3.40 6.91
CA GLY A 212 20.42 -2.81 5.58
C GLY A 212 19.63 -3.70 4.62
N ILE A 213 19.98 -4.99 4.50
CA ILE A 213 19.25 -5.98 3.68
C ILE A 213 17.78 -6.07 4.14
N ILE A 214 17.53 -6.16 5.45
CA ILE A 214 16.17 -6.24 6.00
C ILE A 214 15.37 -4.99 5.65
N GLY A 215 15.94 -3.80 5.79
CA GLY A 215 15.27 -2.53 5.49
C GLY A 215 15.02 -2.32 4.00
N ALA A 216 15.98 -2.71 3.15
CA ALA A 216 15.85 -2.65 1.70
C ALA A 216 14.80 -3.65 1.21
N THR A 217 14.80 -4.87 1.77
CA THR A 217 13.88 -5.92 1.35
C THR A 217 12.48 -5.64 1.90
N VAL A 218 12.31 -5.39 3.19
CA VAL A 218 10.99 -5.19 3.79
C VAL A 218 10.67 -3.69 3.87
N MET A 219 10.11 -3.17 2.78
CA MET A 219 9.81 -1.74 2.67
C MET A 219 8.48 -1.35 3.37
N PRO A 220 8.48 -0.39 4.32
CA PRO A 220 7.26 0.03 5.02
C PRO A 220 6.20 0.63 4.09
N HIS A 221 6.62 1.43 3.10
CA HIS A 221 5.72 2.03 2.12
C HIS A 221 5.10 0.99 1.17
N GLY A 222 5.81 -0.12 0.91
CA GLY A 222 5.30 -1.27 0.16
C GLY A 222 4.12 -1.95 0.87
N LEU A 223 4.13 -1.98 2.20
CA LEU A 223 3.01 -2.48 3.00
C LEU A 223 1.78 -1.57 2.83
N PHE A 224 1.91 -0.24 2.91
CA PHE A 224 0.77 0.67 2.69
C PHE A 224 0.21 0.52 1.27
N LEU A 225 1.07 0.49 0.25
CA LEU A 225 0.68 0.31 -1.14
C LEU A 225 -0.05 -1.02 -1.37
N GLY A 226 0.48 -2.12 -0.83
CA GLY A 226 -0.11 -3.46 -0.93
C GLY A 226 -1.54 -3.52 -0.38
N SER A 227 -1.76 -2.90 0.78
CA SER A 227 -3.10 -2.84 1.37
C SER A 227 -4.09 -2.08 0.48
N ARG A 228 -3.68 -0.92 -0.08
CA ARG A 228 -4.57 -0.14 -0.94
C ARG A 228 -4.85 -0.83 -2.27
N LEU A 229 -3.86 -1.44 -2.90
CA LEU A 229 -4.06 -2.14 -4.17
C LEU A 229 -5.00 -3.33 -4.02
N ALA A 230 -5.00 -3.99 -2.86
CA ALA A 230 -5.91 -5.09 -2.55
C ALA A 230 -7.38 -4.65 -2.34
N THR A 231 -7.64 -3.35 -2.15
CA THR A 231 -9.02 -2.82 -2.04
C THR A 231 -9.73 -2.67 -3.40
N GLN A 232 -9.01 -2.74 -4.53
CA GLN A 232 -9.56 -2.44 -5.84
C GLN A 232 -10.30 -3.65 -6.45
N ASP A 233 -11.53 -3.44 -6.92
CA ASP A 233 -12.28 -4.45 -7.68
C ASP A 233 -11.77 -4.55 -9.13
N ARG A 234 -11.28 -5.74 -9.49
CA ARG A 234 -10.75 -6.05 -10.82
C ARG A 234 -11.67 -6.94 -11.66
N LEU A 235 -12.72 -7.50 -11.06
CA LEU A 235 -13.64 -8.44 -11.68
C LEU A 235 -14.94 -7.78 -12.18
N SER A 236 -15.39 -6.69 -11.55
CA SER A 236 -16.58 -5.97 -11.98
C SER A 236 -16.39 -5.29 -13.35
N PHE A 237 -16.73 -6.04 -14.39
CA PHE A 237 -17.06 -5.57 -15.74
C PHE A 237 -18.52 -5.90 -15.99
N GLY A 238 -19.43 -5.02 -15.59
CA GLY A 238 -20.86 -5.21 -15.83
C GLY A 238 -21.69 -4.39 -14.87
N ASN A 239 -21.96 -3.16 -15.29
CA ASN A 239 -22.74 -2.08 -14.63
C ASN A 239 -21.83 -0.93 -14.18
N ALA A 240 -21.25 -0.26 -15.18
CA ALA A 240 -21.43 1.18 -15.15
C ALA A 240 -22.94 1.36 -15.20
N ASP A 241 -23.57 1.54 -14.03
CA ASP A 241 -24.91 2.07 -13.97
C ASP A 241 -24.96 3.26 -14.91
N SER A 242 -26.07 3.35 -15.60
CA SER A 242 -26.54 4.46 -16.39
C SER A 242 -26.27 5.81 -15.71
N SER A 243 -25.03 6.27 -15.77
CA SER A 243 -24.70 7.68 -15.64
C SER A 243 -25.38 8.30 -16.84
N SER A 244 -26.57 8.86 -16.60
CA SER A 244 -27.28 9.74 -17.50
C SER A 244 -26.28 10.44 -18.42
N LEU A 245 -26.48 10.27 -19.73
CA LEU A 245 -25.72 11.00 -20.75
C LEU A 245 -25.65 12.46 -20.28
N PRO A 246 -24.45 13.07 -20.20
CA PRO A 246 -24.38 14.47 -19.83
C PRO A 246 -25.22 15.23 -20.86
N THR A 247 -26.28 15.89 -20.37
CA THR A 247 -27.01 16.86 -21.16
C THR A 247 -26.00 17.88 -21.68
N PRO A 248 -26.07 18.29 -22.97
CA PRO A 248 -25.12 19.22 -23.54
C PRO A 248 -25.34 20.60 -22.92
N SER A 249 -24.74 20.85 -21.76
CA SER A 249 -24.65 22.18 -21.17
C SER A 249 -23.62 22.98 -21.96
N SER A 250 -24.15 23.96 -22.69
CA SER A 250 -23.49 25.13 -23.29
C SER A 250 -21.97 25.12 -23.30
N ALA A 251 -21.40 24.95 -24.49
CA ALA A 251 -20.01 25.23 -24.79
C ALA A 251 -19.63 26.68 -24.43
N GLN A 252 -19.22 26.91 -23.19
CA GLN A 252 -18.47 28.10 -22.83
C GLN A 252 -17.04 27.91 -23.30
N ARG A 253 -16.66 28.74 -24.28
CA ARG A 253 -15.34 28.81 -24.91
C ARG A 253 -14.31 29.32 -23.88
N SER A 254 -13.86 28.44 -23.00
CA SER A 254 -12.77 28.73 -22.05
C SER A 254 -11.49 29.02 -22.84
N THR A 255 -11.00 30.25 -22.78
CA THR A 255 -9.70 30.65 -23.31
C THR A 255 -8.59 29.68 -22.85
N LYS A 256 -7.69 29.27 -23.76
CA LYS A 256 -6.58 28.33 -23.44
C LYS A 256 -5.80 28.73 -22.18
N LEU A 257 -5.71 30.03 -21.90
CA LEU A 257 -5.00 30.59 -20.75
C LEU A 257 -5.74 30.39 -19.41
N SER A 258 -7.08 30.46 -19.37
CA SER A 258 -7.85 30.18 -18.15
C SER A 258 -7.90 28.68 -17.85
N SER A 259 -7.97 27.85 -18.90
CA SER A 259 -7.83 26.40 -18.77
C SER A 259 -6.45 26.02 -18.22
N PHE A 260 -5.38 26.61 -18.78
CA PHE A 260 -4.01 26.40 -18.29
C PHE A 260 -3.81 26.88 -16.85
N LYS A 261 -4.31 28.06 -16.48
CA LYS A 261 -4.27 28.54 -15.08
C LYS A 261 -5.06 27.63 -14.12
N LYS A 262 -6.19 27.08 -14.57
CA LYS A 262 -6.99 26.12 -13.79
C LYS A 262 -6.24 24.80 -13.62
N THR A 263 -5.67 24.25 -14.69
CA THR A 263 -4.79 23.07 -14.64
C THR A 263 -3.61 23.30 -13.71
N LEU A 264 -2.93 24.44 -13.80
CA LEU A 264 -1.81 24.78 -12.92
C LEU A 264 -2.26 24.87 -11.46
N LYS A 265 -3.40 25.50 -11.18
CA LYS A 265 -3.96 25.60 -9.83
C LYS A 265 -4.34 24.21 -9.27
N ASP A 266 -4.88 23.34 -10.11
CA ASP A 266 -5.22 21.96 -9.73
C ASP A 266 -3.94 21.13 -9.46
N LEU A 267 -2.86 21.38 -10.20
CA LEU A 267 -1.53 20.77 -9.99
C LEU A 267 -0.87 21.18 -8.67
N PHE A 268 -1.18 22.36 -8.13
CA PHE A 268 -0.69 22.82 -6.82
C PHE A 268 -1.76 22.80 -5.72
N SER A 269 -2.88 22.10 -5.97
CA SER A 269 -3.97 22.05 -5.00
C SER A 269 -3.64 21.09 -3.85
N ALA A 270 -3.91 21.56 -2.63
CA ALA A 270 -3.93 20.75 -1.43
C ALA A 270 -5.33 20.90 -0.81
N ARG A 271 -6.06 19.80 -0.65
CA ARG A 271 -7.44 19.81 -0.16
C ARG A 271 -7.59 18.79 0.96
N ARG A 272 -8.31 19.15 2.03
CA ARG A 272 -8.70 18.15 3.02
C ARG A 272 -9.68 17.18 2.35
N VAL A 273 -9.52 15.87 2.55
CA VAL A 273 -10.33 14.80 1.91
C VAL A 273 -11.85 14.96 2.19
N ARG A 274 -12.22 15.78 3.18
CA ARG A 274 -13.57 16.02 3.72
C ARG A 274 -14.63 16.66 2.78
N GLN A 275 -14.45 16.73 1.46
CA GLN A 275 -15.49 17.27 0.56
C GLN A 275 -15.51 16.60 -0.82
N ARG A 276 -15.95 15.35 -0.87
CA ARG A 276 -16.52 14.78 -2.10
C ARG A 276 -17.78 14.03 -1.70
N GLY A 277 -18.94 14.64 -1.94
CA GLY A 277 -20.25 14.03 -1.71
C GLY A 277 -20.58 12.99 -2.78
N ASP A 278 -19.71 12.01 -2.96
CA ASP A 278 -19.98 10.81 -3.76
C ASP A 278 -20.31 9.68 -2.77
N GLU A 279 -21.45 9.01 -2.96
CA GLU A 279 -21.95 7.90 -2.12
C GLU A 279 -21.02 6.66 -2.12
N ASP A 280 -19.99 6.64 -2.98
CA ASP A 280 -19.01 5.56 -3.17
C ASP A 280 -17.71 5.68 -2.33
N GLN A 281 -17.62 6.63 -1.40
CA GLN A 281 -16.38 6.82 -0.63
C GLN A 281 -16.27 5.80 0.53
N PRO A 282 -15.13 5.10 0.70
CA PRO A 282 -14.99 4.10 1.75
C PRO A 282 -15.15 4.73 3.14
N ASP A 283 -16.00 4.13 3.97
CA ASP A 283 -16.29 4.63 5.30
C ASP A 283 -15.02 4.57 6.18
N THR A 284 -14.49 5.76 6.47
CA THR A 284 -13.23 5.99 7.17
C THR A 284 -13.44 6.59 8.57
N TRP A 285 -14.66 6.56 9.08
CA TRP A 285 -15.05 7.24 10.33
C TRP A 285 -15.75 6.33 11.32
N THR A 286 -16.41 5.26 10.87
CA THR A 286 -17.10 4.34 11.77
C THR A 286 -16.13 3.50 12.62
N PRO A 287 -16.35 3.41 13.95
CA PRO A 287 -15.58 2.54 14.82
C PRO A 287 -15.71 1.05 14.46
N TYR A 288 -14.69 0.27 14.84
CA TYR A 288 -14.71 -1.19 14.71
C TYR A 288 -15.87 -1.78 15.54
N GLY A 289 -16.86 -2.37 14.89
CA GLY A 289 -18.13 -2.68 15.55
C GLY A 289 -19.32 -2.60 14.62
N GLU A 290 -19.44 -1.44 13.99
CA GLU A 290 -20.62 -1.02 13.21
C GLU A 290 -20.32 -0.99 11.70
N ARG A 291 -19.03 -1.05 11.33
CA ARG A 291 -18.56 -1.01 9.95
C ARG A 291 -18.88 -2.30 9.19
N LYS A 292 -19.43 -2.15 7.98
CA LYS A 292 -19.62 -3.25 7.03
C LYS A 292 -18.35 -3.43 6.19
N ASN A 293 -17.70 -4.57 6.35
CA ASN A 293 -16.55 -4.99 5.54
C ASN A 293 -17.00 -5.43 4.12
N ASN A 294 -16.05 -5.68 3.23
CA ASN A 294 -16.32 -6.12 1.85
C ASN A 294 -17.17 -7.41 1.82
N THR A 295 -17.95 -7.62 0.77
CA THR A 295 -18.79 -8.82 0.64
C THR A 295 -17.94 -10.10 0.57
N ILE A 296 -18.48 -11.22 1.06
CA ILE A 296 -17.76 -12.51 1.02
C ILE A 296 -17.45 -12.94 -0.41
N GLU A 297 -18.34 -12.64 -1.36
CA GLU A 297 -18.12 -12.92 -2.78
C GLU A 297 -16.87 -12.21 -3.30
N PHE A 298 -16.71 -10.93 -2.96
CA PHE A 298 -15.52 -10.15 -3.29
C PHE A 298 -14.26 -10.76 -2.67
N VAL A 299 -14.29 -11.06 -1.36
CA VAL A 299 -13.14 -11.58 -0.63
C VAL A 299 -12.72 -12.95 -1.17
N GLN A 300 -13.67 -13.86 -1.39
CA GLN A 300 -13.36 -15.20 -1.90
C GLN A 300 -12.84 -15.17 -3.34
N ALA A 301 -13.35 -14.25 -4.17
CA ALA A 301 -12.90 -14.09 -5.55
C ALA A 301 -11.49 -13.50 -5.64
N HIS A 302 -11.14 -12.51 -4.81
CA HIS A 302 -9.87 -11.78 -4.96
C HIS A 302 -8.75 -12.30 -4.05
N TYR A 303 -9.03 -12.77 -2.84
CA TYR A 303 -8.01 -13.08 -1.83
C TYR A 303 -7.06 -14.21 -2.26
N LYS A 304 -7.58 -15.37 -2.67
CA LYS A 304 -6.75 -16.52 -3.02
C LYS A 304 -5.83 -16.24 -4.21
N HIS A 305 -6.36 -15.56 -5.23
CA HIS A 305 -5.59 -15.21 -6.43
C HIS A 305 -4.55 -14.13 -6.16
N GLY A 306 -4.93 -13.07 -5.44
CA GLY A 306 -4.00 -12.02 -5.03
C GLY A 306 -2.87 -12.56 -4.15
N LEU A 307 -3.16 -13.51 -3.25
CA LEU A 307 -2.15 -14.17 -2.43
C LEU A 307 -1.15 -14.96 -3.27
N TRP A 308 -1.63 -15.80 -4.20
CA TRP A 308 -0.74 -16.58 -5.07
C TRP A 308 0.11 -15.70 -5.99
N ASP A 309 -0.47 -14.65 -6.58
CA ASP A 309 0.26 -13.68 -7.41
C ASP A 309 1.38 -13.01 -6.61
N LEU A 310 1.08 -12.60 -5.38
CA LEU A 310 2.03 -11.90 -4.51
C LEU A 310 3.16 -12.81 -4.02
N VAL A 311 2.83 -14.02 -3.55
CA VAL A 311 3.82 -15.01 -3.10
C VAL A 311 4.74 -15.41 -4.26
N LEU A 312 4.17 -15.72 -5.43
CA LEU A 312 4.94 -16.12 -6.59
C LEU A 312 5.83 -14.99 -7.10
N SER A 313 5.34 -13.74 -7.09
CA SER A 313 6.11 -12.59 -7.54
C SER A 313 7.28 -12.25 -6.61
N LEU A 314 7.05 -12.24 -5.29
CA LEU A 314 8.09 -11.94 -4.31
C LEU A 314 9.14 -13.05 -4.23
N LEU A 315 8.72 -14.32 -4.13
CA LEU A 315 9.66 -15.43 -4.03
C LEU A 315 10.33 -15.75 -5.37
N GLY A 316 9.60 -15.62 -6.48
CA GLY A 316 10.08 -15.95 -7.82
C GLY A 316 10.93 -14.87 -8.47
N PHE A 317 10.76 -13.59 -8.10
CA PHE A 317 11.58 -12.50 -8.64
C PHE A 317 12.43 -11.83 -7.56
N ALA A 318 11.84 -11.24 -6.52
CA ALA A 318 12.58 -10.40 -5.58
C ALA A 318 13.69 -11.20 -4.85
N VAL A 319 13.36 -12.33 -4.24
CA VAL A 319 14.34 -13.16 -3.53
C VAL A 319 15.43 -13.68 -4.48
N LEU A 320 15.05 -14.13 -5.67
CA LEU A 320 16.03 -14.63 -6.65
C LEU A 320 16.96 -13.53 -7.17
N ILE A 321 16.44 -12.33 -7.43
CA ILE A 321 17.25 -11.18 -7.88
C ILE A 321 18.23 -10.78 -6.77
N ASN A 322 17.75 -10.60 -5.54
CA ASN A 322 18.57 -10.16 -4.42
C ASN A 322 19.66 -11.20 -4.11
N SER A 323 19.31 -12.49 -4.09
CA SER A 323 20.27 -13.58 -3.96
C SER A 323 21.28 -13.61 -5.11
N ALA A 324 20.85 -13.41 -6.36
CA ALA A 324 21.73 -13.42 -7.52
C ALA A 324 22.77 -12.29 -7.46
N ILE A 325 22.36 -11.10 -7.03
CA ILE A 325 23.24 -9.94 -6.87
C ILE A 325 24.30 -10.21 -5.80
N LEU A 326 23.89 -10.74 -4.65
CA LEU A 326 24.82 -11.07 -3.56
C LEU A 326 25.81 -12.17 -3.98
N ILE A 327 25.32 -13.25 -4.61
CA ILE A 327 26.19 -14.34 -5.13
C ILE A 327 27.20 -13.78 -6.12
N LEU A 328 26.76 -12.95 -7.07
CA LEU A 328 27.63 -12.33 -8.06
C LEU A 328 28.69 -11.46 -7.38
N SER A 329 28.29 -10.63 -6.42
CA SER A 329 29.21 -9.75 -5.70
C SER A 329 30.26 -10.54 -4.93
N SER A 330 29.83 -11.56 -4.20
CA SER A 330 30.71 -12.46 -3.45
C SER A 330 31.70 -13.19 -4.36
N ALA A 331 31.23 -13.78 -5.45
CA ALA A 331 32.07 -14.55 -6.36
C ALA A 331 33.18 -13.69 -6.99
N VAL A 332 32.93 -12.40 -7.26
CA VAL A 332 33.88 -11.54 -7.97
C VAL A 332 34.70 -10.65 -7.05
N PHE A 333 34.08 -10.00 -6.07
CA PHE A 333 34.74 -9.03 -5.18
C PHE A 333 35.31 -9.67 -3.91
N PHE A 334 34.71 -10.74 -3.39
CA PHE A 334 35.20 -11.39 -2.18
C PHE A 334 36.18 -12.55 -2.48
N PHE A 335 35.77 -13.49 -3.34
CA PHE A 335 36.57 -14.66 -3.71
C PHE A 335 37.38 -14.49 -5.00
N GLY A 336 36.95 -13.59 -5.87
CA GLY A 336 37.53 -13.38 -7.19
C GLY A 336 38.73 -12.41 -7.21
N PRO A 337 39.32 -12.18 -8.40
CA PRO A 337 40.40 -11.22 -8.61
C PRO A 337 39.97 -9.76 -8.42
N GLY A 338 38.66 -9.52 -8.26
CA GLY A 338 38.06 -8.21 -8.03
C GLY A 338 38.15 -7.72 -6.59
N LYS A 339 38.90 -8.37 -5.69
CA LYS A 339 39.22 -7.80 -4.36
C LYS A 339 39.66 -6.36 -4.55
N ALA A 340 38.81 -5.42 -4.14
CA ALA A 340 39.10 -4.00 -4.25
C ALA A 340 40.45 -3.74 -3.58
N ALA A 341 41.44 -3.32 -4.35
CA ALA A 341 42.81 -3.08 -3.88
C ALA A 341 42.87 -2.03 -2.74
N ASP A 342 41.78 -1.28 -2.53
CA ASP A 342 41.65 -0.21 -1.53
C ASP A 342 40.78 -0.59 -0.31
N GLY A 343 40.26 -1.82 -0.21
CA GLY A 343 39.37 -2.22 0.90
C GLY A 343 38.03 -1.45 0.93
N THR A 344 37.64 -0.83 -0.18
CA THR A 344 36.36 -0.12 -0.30
C THR A 344 35.22 -1.08 -0.62
N PRO A 345 34.05 -0.97 0.03
CA PRO A 345 32.88 -1.78 -0.27
C PRO A 345 32.45 -1.62 -1.73
N ALA A 346 32.00 -2.68 -2.39
CA ALA A 346 31.62 -2.62 -3.81
C ALA A 346 30.34 -1.81 -4.01
N GLY A 347 30.37 -0.83 -4.91
CA GLY A 347 29.22 -0.02 -5.28
C GLY A 347 28.59 -0.41 -6.62
N LEU A 348 27.49 0.25 -6.97
CA LEU A 348 26.81 0.06 -8.26
C LEU A 348 27.71 0.41 -9.47
N PHE A 349 28.65 1.34 -9.28
CA PHE A 349 29.66 1.68 -10.31
C PHE A 349 30.59 0.50 -10.62
N ASP A 350 30.94 -0.30 -9.61
CA ASP A 350 31.86 -1.42 -9.76
C ASP A 350 31.15 -2.62 -10.38
N ALA A 351 29.88 -2.84 -10.01
CA ALA A 351 29.03 -3.84 -10.66
C ALA A 351 28.93 -3.59 -12.18
N PHE A 352 28.73 -2.34 -12.63
CA PHE A 352 28.69 -2.02 -14.05
C PHE A 352 30.01 -2.35 -14.78
N ARG A 353 31.15 -1.99 -14.18
CA ARG A 353 32.48 -2.26 -14.77
C ARG A 353 32.71 -3.76 -14.95
N LEU A 354 32.34 -4.53 -13.93
CA LEU A 354 32.42 -5.98 -13.96
C LEU A 354 31.57 -6.58 -15.08
N ILE A 355 30.32 -6.14 -15.24
CA ILE A 355 29.46 -6.59 -16.35
C ILE A 355 30.11 -6.25 -17.71
N GLN A 356 30.71 -5.07 -17.81
CA GLN A 356 31.39 -4.61 -19.02
C GLN A 356 32.59 -5.50 -19.38
N ASP A 357 33.37 -5.92 -18.38
CA ASP A 357 34.60 -6.68 -18.59
C ASP A 357 34.33 -8.17 -18.86
N TYR A 358 33.34 -8.77 -18.18
CA TYR A 358 33.05 -10.21 -18.28
C TYR A 358 32.02 -10.59 -19.35
N ILE A 359 31.06 -9.71 -19.67
CA ILE A 359 30.04 -9.97 -20.70
C ILE A 359 30.25 -9.09 -21.92
N GLY A 360 30.61 -7.83 -21.70
CA GLY A 360 30.81 -6.86 -22.76
C GLY A 360 29.93 -5.62 -22.60
N ARG A 361 30.28 -4.57 -23.37
CA ARG A 361 29.60 -3.27 -23.33
C ARG A 361 28.07 -3.33 -23.50
N PRO A 362 27.48 -4.16 -24.39
CA PRO A 362 26.03 -4.19 -24.55
C PRO A 362 25.29 -4.58 -23.27
N ALA A 363 25.82 -5.54 -22.50
CA ALA A 363 25.21 -5.97 -21.24
C ALA A 363 25.33 -4.91 -20.15
N ALA A 364 26.47 -4.21 -20.08
CA ALA A 364 26.67 -3.11 -19.14
C ALA A 364 25.67 -1.96 -19.43
N VAL A 365 25.46 -1.62 -20.71
CA VAL A 365 24.45 -0.63 -21.11
C VAL A 365 23.04 -1.05 -20.71
N VAL A 366 22.67 -2.32 -20.90
CA VAL A 366 21.38 -2.86 -20.44
C VAL A 366 21.23 -2.72 -18.92
N PHE A 367 22.29 -3.00 -18.15
CA PHE A 367 22.30 -2.80 -16.70
C PHE A 367 22.12 -1.32 -16.30
N ALA A 368 22.78 -0.38 -16.99
CA ALA A 368 22.60 1.05 -16.73
C ALA A 368 21.16 1.51 -17.05
N ILE A 369 20.57 1.03 -18.15
CA ILE A 369 19.16 1.31 -18.50
C ILE A 369 18.23 0.70 -17.45
N ALA A 370 18.51 -0.51 -17.00
CA ALA A 370 17.77 -1.19 -15.95
C ALA A 370 17.75 -0.40 -14.64
N LEU A 371 18.89 0.15 -14.22
CA LEU A 371 19.00 1.01 -13.03
C LEU A 371 18.09 2.24 -13.14
N ILE A 372 18.15 2.95 -14.28
CA ILE A 372 17.32 4.14 -14.51
C ILE A 372 15.84 3.76 -14.44
N CYS A 373 15.42 2.73 -15.19
CA CYS A 373 14.03 2.35 -15.26
C CYS A 373 13.51 1.76 -13.93
N SER A 374 14.35 1.06 -13.15
CA SER A 374 14.01 0.60 -11.80
C SER A 374 13.75 1.78 -10.85
N GLY A 375 14.62 2.80 -10.88
CA GLY A 375 14.42 4.05 -10.13
C GLY A 375 13.16 4.81 -10.55
N GLN A 376 12.82 4.84 -11.83
CA GLN A 376 11.55 5.43 -12.30
C GLN A 376 10.31 4.64 -11.87
N SER A 377 10.42 3.32 -11.74
CA SER A 377 9.31 2.51 -11.22
C SER A 377 9.10 2.73 -9.72
N ALA A 378 10.18 2.74 -8.94
CA ALA A 378 10.16 3.00 -7.50
C ALA A 378 9.61 4.41 -7.19
N SER A 379 9.94 5.39 -8.01
CA SER A 379 9.41 6.76 -7.98
C SER A 379 7.87 6.82 -7.96
N ILE A 380 7.25 6.03 -8.83
CA ILE A 380 5.80 6.02 -8.97
C ILE A 380 5.16 5.32 -7.78
N THR A 381 5.72 4.19 -7.34
CA THR A 381 5.20 3.46 -6.16
C THR A 381 5.37 4.27 -4.87
N ALA A 382 6.50 4.97 -4.68
CA ALA A 382 6.74 5.85 -3.54
C ALA A 382 5.77 7.03 -3.51
N THR A 383 5.47 7.63 -4.67
CA THR A 383 4.49 8.74 -4.77
C THR A 383 3.09 8.27 -4.40
N LEU A 384 2.66 7.11 -4.91
CA LEU A 384 1.36 6.51 -4.59
C LEU A 384 1.28 6.14 -3.10
N ALA A 385 2.33 5.52 -2.55
CA ALA A 385 2.39 5.17 -1.15
C ALA A 385 2.31 6.42 -0.26
N GLY A 386 2.99 7.51 -0.63
CA GLY A 386 2.88 8.78 0.06
C GLY A 386 1.46 9.33 0.07
N GLN A 387 0.76 9.32 -1.07
CA GLN A 387 -0.65 9.73 -1.09
C GLN A 387 -1.50 8.89 -0.15
N ILE A 388 -1.33 7.57 -0.16
CA ILE A 388 -2.05 6.65 0.75
C ILE A 388 -1.75 7.00 2.21
N VAL A 389 -0.49 7.21 2.56
CA VAL A 389 -0.06 7.56 3.93
C VAL A 389 -0.69 8.89 4.36
N SER A 390 -0.65 9.94 3.53
CA SER A 390 -1.22 11.24 3.93
C SER A 390 -2.75 11.28 3.93
N GLU A 391 -3.41 10.60 3.01
CA GLU A 391 -4.88 10.49 3.02
C GLU A 391 -5.34 9.62 4.20
N GLY A 392 -4.61 8.55 4.53
CA GLY A 392 -4.94 7.65 5.63
C GLY A 392 -4.70 8.27 7.01
N PHE A 393 -3.50 8.79 7.28
CA PHE A 393 -3.10 9.30 8.60
C PHE A 393 -3.66 10.69 8.93
N ILE A 394 -3.63 11.62 7.98
CA ILE A 394 -3.97 13.04 8.21
C ILE A 394 -5.14 13.54 7.36
N GLN A 395 -5.71 12.71 6.49
CA GLN A 395 -6.84 13.04 5.61
C GLN A 395 -6.56 14.27 4.74
N TRP A 396 -5.31 14.42 4.31
CA TRP A 396 -4.91 15.49 3.41
C TRP A 396 -4.63 14.90 2.04
N SER A 397 -5.41 15.30 1.03
CA SER A 397 -5.12 15.00 -0.37
C SER A 397 -4.32 16.15 -0.99
N ILE A 398 -3.08 15.84 -1.34
CA ILE A 398 -2.18 16.72 -2.07
C ILE A 398 -2.13 16.17 -3.50
N SER A 399 -2.09 17.05 -4.51
CA SER A 399 -1.87 16.61 -5.89
C SER A 399 -0.61 15.72 -5.98
N PRO A 400 -0.61 14.64 -6.81
CA PRO A 400 0.57 13.80 -6.97
C PRO A 400 1.82 14.60 -7.37
N PHE A 401 1.63 15.67 -8.16
CA PHE A 401 2.69 16.56 -8.58
C PHE A 401 3.33 17.33 -7.42
N LEU A 402 2.54 18.05 -6.61
CA LEU A 402 3.07 18.83 -5.50
C LEU A 402 3.68 17.91 -4.44
N ARG A 403 3.03 16.77 -4.19
CA ARG A 403 3.53 15.71 -3.33
C ARG A 403 4.93 15.27 -3.77
N ARG A 404 5.05 14.92 -5.05
CA ARG A 404 6.30 14.47 -5.64
C ARG A 404 7.39 15.53 -5.61
N LEU A 405 7.04 16.78 -5.91
CA LEU A 405 8.00 17.89 -5.87
C LEU A 405 8.57 18.07 -4.46
N VAL A 406 7.72 18.03 -3.43
CA VAL A 406 8.16 18.17 -2.03
C VAL A 406 9.07 17.01 -1.63
N THR A 407 8.65 15.76 -1.85
CA THR A 407 9.47 14.59 -1.49
C THR A 407 10.79 14.58 -2.25
N ARG A 408 10.76 14.92 -3.55
CA ARG A 408 11.94 14.99 -4.41
C ARG A 408 12.92 16.06 -3.95
N LEU A 409 12.45 17.23 -3.54
CA LEU A 409 13.33 18.28 -2.99
C LEU A 409 13.99 17.86 -1.68
N LEU A 410 13.26 17.17 -0.80
CA LEU A 410 13.79 16.66 0.47
C LEU A 410 14.88 15.61 0.27
N GLY A 411 14.78 14.76 -0.76
CA GLY A 411 15.82 13.79 -1.11
C GLY A 411 16.97 14.37 -1.95
N LEU A 412 16.68 15.30 -2.87
CA LEU A 412 17.65 15.89 -3.79
C LEU A 412 18.69 16.76 -3.08
N ILE A 413 18.27 17.58 -2.11
CA ILE A 413 19.16 18.50 -1.40
C ILE A 413 20.32 17.77 -0.69
N PRO A 414 20.08 16.78 0.19
CA PRO A 414 21.17 16.05 0.83
C PRO A 414 22.01 15.25 -0.17
N SER A 415 21.36 14.66 -1.20
CA SER A 415 22.06 13.91 -2.24
C SER A 415 23.03 14.78 -3.05
N MET A 416 22.60 16.00 -3.40
CA MET A 416 23.43 16.97 -4.12
C MET A 416 24.61 17.45 -3.27
N LEU A 417 24.37 17.72 -1.98
CA LEU A 417 25.42 18.12 -1.05
C LEU A 417 26.51 17.04 -0.94
N VAL A 418 26.11 15.78 -0.76
CA VAL A 418 27.03 14.64 -0.69
C VAL A 418 27.76 14.44 -2.02
N ALA A 419 27.06 14.59 -3.15
CA ALA A 419 27.67 14.47 -4.47
C ALA A 419 28.76 15.52 -4.74
N ILE A 420 28.60 16.74 -4.22
CA ILE A 420 29.59 17.83 -4.36
C ILE A 420 30.77 17.65 -3.41
N ILE A 421 30.51 17.30 -2.15
CA ILE A 421 31.55 17.28 -1.09
C ILE A 421 32.34 15.96 -1.12
N VAL A 422 31.66 14.82 -1.19
CA VAL A 422 32.25 13.49 -1.00
C VAL A 422 32.39 12.73 -2.32
N GLY A 423 31.49 12.97 -3.28
CA GLY A 423 31.50 12.30 -4.58
C GLY A 423 30.94 10.87 -4.52
N ARG A 424 31.49 9.97 -5.35
CA ARG A 424 30.92 8.61 -5.58
C ARG A 424 30.77 7.79 -4.29
N LYS A 425 31.83 7.71 -3.48
CA LYS A 425 31.84 6.94 -2.23
C LYS A 425 30.74 7.42 -1.27
N GLY A 426 30.54 8.73 -1.17
CA GLY A 426 29.50 9.30 -0.32
C GLY A 426 28.09 8.95 -0.79
N ILE A 427 27.87 8.87 -2.11
CA ILE A 427 26.58 8.44 -2.68
C ILE A 427 26.30 6.98 -2.36
N ASP A 428 27.27 6.07 -2.54
CA ASP A 428 27.10 4.65 -2.22
C ASP A 428 26.78 4.48 -0.72
N THR A 429 27.50 5.19 0.16
CA THR A 429 27.21 5.20 1.61
C THR A 429 25.82 5.77 1.92
N LEU A 430 25.43 6.88 1.30
CA LEU A 430 24.12 7.51 1.50
C LEU A 430 22.97 6.57 1.09
N LEU A 431 23.16 5.81 0.01
CA LEU A 431 22.20 4.84 -0.49
C LEU A 431 22.01 3.69 0.52
N VAL A 432 23.09 3.18 1.12
CA VAL A 432 23.01 2.13 2.15
C VAL A 432 22.38 2.67 3.44
N ILE A 433 22.76 3.89 3.87
CA ILE A 433 22.18 4.53 5.07
C ILE A 433 20.66 4.68 4.92
N SER A 434 20.16 5.03 3.73
CA SER A 434 18.72 5.19 3.54
C SER A 434 17.95 3.87 3.78
N GLN A 435 18.54 2.72 3.46
CA GLN A 435 17.94 1.40 3.74
C GLN A 435 17.92 1.07 5.23
N VAL A 436 18.96 1.46 5.97
CA VAL A 436 19.01 1.29 7.42
C VAL A 436 17.91 2.12 8.09
N VAL A 437 17.66 3.35 7.61
CA VAL A 437 16.52 4.16 8.08
C VAL A 437 15.18 3.47 7.82
N LEU A 438 14.99 2.83 6.65
CA LEU A 438 13.80 2.02 6.38
C LEU A 438 13.62 0.90 7.40
N SER A 439 14.71 0.19 7.73
CA SER A 439 14.70 -0.90 8.71
C SER A 439 14.30 -0.43 10.11
N ILE A 440 14.75 0.76 10.52
CA ILE A 440 14.40 1.36 11.82
C ILE A 440 12.91 1.73 11.87
N VAL A 441 12.34 2.24 10.77
CA VAL A 441 10.91 2.60 10.70
C VAL A 441 10.00 1.37 10.69
N LEU A 442 10.47 0.28 10.10
CA LEU A 442 9.68 -0.90 9.79
C LEU A 442 8.92 -1.52 10.99
N PRO A 443 9.52 -1.74 12.19
CA PRO A 443 8.80 -2.26 13.36
C PRO A 443 7.55 -1.48 13.74
N PHE A 444 7.57 -0.15 13.56
CA PHE A 444 6.45 0.73 13.91
C PHE A 444 5.27 0.59 12.96
N VAL A 445 5.52 0.22 11.70
CA VAL A 445 4.47 -0.06 10.69
C VAL A 445 4.00 -1.51 10.79
N MET A 446 4.90 -2.45 11.08
CA MET A 446 4.58 -3.86 11.23
C MET A 446 3.67 -4.15 12.42
N PHE A 447 3.90 -3.51 13.56
CA PHE A 447 3.12 -3.76 14.77
C PHE A 447 1.60 -3.57 14.58
N PRO A 448 1.10 -2.41 14.11
CA PRO A 448 -0.33 -2.23 13.89
C PRO A 448 -0.87 -3.18 12.81
N LEU A 449 -0.09 -3.49 11.78
CA LEU A 449 -0.50 -4.44 10.74
C LEU A 449 -0.75 -5.85 11.31
N ILE A 450 0.17 -6.37 12.12
CA ILE A 450 0.04 -7.70 12.75
C ILE A 450 -1.14 -7.71 13.71
N TRP A 451 -1.27 -6.67 14.55
CA TRP A 451 -2.36 -6.57 15.51
C TRP A 451 -3.75 -6.50 14.84
N LEU A 452 -3.90 -5.66 13.81
CA LEU A 452 -5.15 -5.51 13.06
C LEU A 452 -5.55 -6.81 12.36
N THR A 453 -4.58 -7.52 11.78
CA THR A 453 -4.84 -8.75 11.04
C THR A 453 -5.09 -9.97 11.94
N SER A 454 -4.65 -9.92 13.19
CA SER A 454 -4.95 -10.93 14.22
C SER A 454 -6.24 -10.65 15.01
N SER A 455 -6.89 -9.49 14.83
CA SER A 455 -8.14 -9.14 15.52
C SER A 455 -9.38 -9.62 14.77
N SER A 456 -10.18 -10.49 15.41
CA SER A 456 -11.46 -10.98 14.86
C SER A 456 -12.52 -9.88 14.74
N VAL A 457 -12.41 -8.81 15.55
CA VAL A 457 -13.32 -7.65 15.48
C VAL A 457 -13.12 -6.89 14.16
N VAL A 458 -11.88 -6.82 13.67
CA VAL A 458 -11.51 -6.11 12.44
C VAL A 458 -11.78 -6.99 11.21
N MET A 459 -11.49 -8.29 11.31
CA MET A 459 -11.46 -9.21 10.17
C MET A 459 -12.74 -10.04 9.96
N ARG A 460 -13.85 -9.66 10.60
CA ARG A 460 -15.15 -10.34 10.44
C ARG A 460 -15.90 -9.86 9.21
N VAL A 461 -16.53 -10.78 8.48
CA VAL A 461 -17.33 -10.48 7.29
C VAL A 461 -18.72 -11.12 7.42
N PRO A 462 -19.82 -10.38 7.16
CA PRO A 462 -21.18 -10.92 7.30
C PRO A 462 -21.51 -11.95 6.22
N ARG A 463 -22.11 -13.09 6.59
CA ARG A 463 -22.59 -14.13 5.66
C ARG A 463 -23.81 -13.63 4.87
N PRO A 464 -23.91 -13.92 3.56
CA PRO A 464 -25.16 -13.71 2.83
C PRO A 464 -26.21 -14.63 3.45
N ARG A 465 -27.38 -14.08 3.80
CA ARG A 465 -28.53 -14.90 4.20
C ARG A 465 -28.84 -15.86 3.05
N ARG A 466 -28.80 -17.17 3.28
CA ARG A 466 -29.38 -18.12 2.31
C ARG A 466 -30.86 -17.74 2.16
N PRO A 467 -31.39 -17.61 0.93
CA PRO A 467 -32.83 -17.45 0.78
C PRO A 467 -33.49 -18.64 1.47
N VAL A 468 -34.35 -18.35 2.45
CA VAL A 468 -35.18 -19.36 3.09
C VAL A 468 -35.98 -20.00 1.96
N GLN A 469 -35.71 -21.26 1.68
CA GLN A 469 -36.55 -22.05 0.82
C GLN A 469 -37.86 -22.20 1.61
N MET A 470 -38.87 -21.40 1.28
CA MET A 470 -40.21 -21.62 1.81
C MET A 470 -40.58 -23.05 1.44
N ASP A 471 -40.66 -23.90 2.45
CA ASP A 471 -41.22 -25.22 2.30
C ASP A 471 -42.71 -24.97 2.05
N ASN A 472 -43.19 -25.27 0.83
CA ASN A 472 -44.57 -25.07 0.40
C ASN A 472 -45.57 -26.00 1.14
N SER A 473 -45.19 -26.53 2.30
CA SER A 473 -45.98 -27.42 3.15
C SER A 473 -46.97 -26.66 4.05
N ALA A 474 -46.83 -25.33 4.19
CA ALA A 474 -47.76 -24.51 5.00
C ALA A 474 -48.88 -23.79 4.21
N GLU A 475 -48.80 -23.71 2.87
CA GLU A 475 -49.88 -23.11 2.04
C GLU A 475 -51.03 -24.09 1.74
N LEU A 476 -50.88 -25.37 2.08
CA LEU A 476 -51.89 -26.40 1.83
C LEU A 476 -52.92 -26.55 2.97
N GLU A 477 -52.67 -26.01 4.17
CA GLU A 477 -53.63 -26.13 5.30
C GLU A 477 -54.56 -24.91 5.48
N MET A 478 -54.30 -23.78 4.81
CA MET A 478 -55.18 -22.60 4.88
C MET A 478 -56.24 -22.51 3.76
N ASN A 479 -56.14 -23.34 2.72
CA ASN A 479 -57.03 -23.26 1.55
C ASN A 479 -58.33 -24.08 1.66
N ASP A 480 -58.49 -24.93 2.69
CA ASP A 480 -59.67 -25.80 2.82
C ASP A 480 -60.82 -25.17 3.62
N ASP A 481 -60.56 -24.18 4.48
CA ASP A 481 -61.61 -23.56 5.32
C ASP A 481 -62.35 -22.40 4.62
N GLU A 482 -61.77 -21.79 3.59
CA GLU A 482 -62.37 -20.64 2.90
C GLU A 482 -63.32 -21.04 1.75
N LYS A 483 -63.40 -22.33 1.41
CA LYS A 483 -64.22 -22.87 0.30
C LYS A 483 -65.65 -23.29 0.67
N ARG A 484 -66.09 -23.08 1.92
CA ARG A 484 -67.35 -23.65 2.43
C ARG A 484 -68.46 -22.64 2.78
N ARG A 485 -68.33 -21.37 2.41
CA ARG A 485 -69.35 -20.35 2.66
C ARG A 485 -69.59 -19.46 1.46
N GLU A 486 -70.39 -19.96 0.52
CA GLU A 486 -71.18 -19.10 -0.36
C GLU A 486 -72.64 -19.09 0.15
N PRO A 487 -73.28 -17.92 0.18
CA PRO A 487 -74.66 -17.83 -0.28
C PRO A 487 -74.76 -16.93 -1.51
N SER A 488 -75.60 -17.40 -2.42
CA SER A 488 -76.05 -16.86 -3.68
C SER A 488 -76.45 -15.37 -3.68
N SER A 489 -76.24 -14.75 -4.85
CA SER A 489 -76.60 -13.39 -5.25
C SER A 489 -78.07 -12.99 -5.03
N PRO A 490 -78.33 -11.68 -5.00
CA PRO A 490 -79.32 -11.14 -5.94
C PRO A 490 -78.87 -9.88 -6.70
N SER A 491 -79.69 -9.61 -7.71
CA SER A 491 -79.61 -8.68 -8.84
C SER A 491 -79.69 -7.18 -8.54
N GLU A 492 -79.34 -6.41 -9.57
CA GLU A 492 -79.53 -4.96 -9.76
C GLU A 492 -80.95 -4.48 -9.40
N GLU A 493 -81.06 -3.48 -8.51
CA GLU A 493 -81.93 -2.30 -8.66
C GLU A 493 -81.76 -1.33 -7.48
N GLU A 494 -82.03 -0.07 -7.76
CA GLU A 494 -82.30 1.05 -6.85
C GLU A 494 -81.15 1.98 -6.38
N ALA A 495 -81.46 3.24 -6.60
CA ALA A 495 -80.70 4.44 -6.37
C ALA A 495 -80.95 5.02 -4.97
N ALA A 496 -80.18 6.07 -4.70
CA ALA A 496 -80.47 7.19 -3.80
C ALA A 496 -79.99 7.09 -2.35
N ASP A 497 -79.29 8.19 -2.01
CA ASP A 497 -79.25 8.91 -0.74
C ASP A 497 -78.13 8.64 0.29
N ASN A 498 -77.52 9.80 0.63
CA ASN A 498 -76.75 10.21 1.81
C ASN A 498 -75.22 10.00 1.75
N GLU A 499 -74.43 11.07 1.54
CA GLU A 499 -73.95 12.05 2.55
C GLU A 499 -72.97 11.38 3.55
N GLU A 500 -71.72 11.80 3.82
CA GLU A 500 -71.15 13.15 3.85
C GLU A 500 -69.62 13.09 4.23
N TYR A 501 -68.89 14.13 3.82
CA TYR A 501 -67.54 14.65 4.15
C TYR A 501 -66.24 13.85 3.90
N ALA A 502 -65.60 14.22 2.78
CA ALA A 502 -64.15 14.29 2.60
C ALA A 502 -63.64 15.72 2.92
N GLY A 503 -62.48 15.82 3.57
CA GLY A 503 -61.76 17.08 3.80
C GLY A 503 -60.27 16.89 3.54
N ALA A 504 -59.81 17.35 2.38
CA ALA A 504 -58.42 17.46 1.96
C ALA A 504 -57.82 18.80 2.42
N VAL A 505 -56.54 18.84 2.83
CA VAL A 505 -55.73 20.06 2.71
C VAL A 505 -54.25 19.71 2.41
N ILE A 506 -53.78 20.30 1.31
CA ILE A 506 -52.43 20.36 0.75
C ILE A 506 -51.60 21.39 1.53
N LEU A 507 -50.30 21.16 1.76
CA LEU A 507 -49.38 22.18 2.28
C LEU A 507 -48.33 22.55 1.24
N GLU A 508 -48.40 23.82 0.81
CA GLU A 508 -47.40 24.56 0.05
C GLU A 508 -46.43 25.30 0.98
N SER A 509 -45.26 25.59 0.41
CA SER A 509 -44.09 26.30 0.92
C SER A 509 -44.31 27.79 1.24
N GLY A 510 -43.55 28.33 2.21
CA GLY A 510 -43.40 29.78 2.40
C GLY A 510 -42.42 30.20 3.50
N GLU A 511 -41.27 30.72 3.04
CA GLU A 511 -40.37 31.78 3.54
C GLU A 511 -40.04 32.02 5.03
N ALA A 512 -38.76 32.38 5.24
CA ALA A 512 -38.12 32.72 6.50
C ALA A 512 -38.06 34.24 6.72
N GLU A 513 -38.31 34.68 7.95
CA GLU A 513 -37.96 36.01 8.46
C GLU A 513 -37.34 35.93 9.86
N SER A 514 -36.43 36.87 10.14
CA SER A 514 -35.48 36.96 11.24
C SER A 514 -35.94 37.89 12.37
N VAL A 515 -35.77 37.53 13.66
CA VAL A 515 -35.58 38.47 14.81
C VAL A 515 -34.79 37.80 15.96
N GLU A 516 -33.95 38.59 16.62
CA GLU A 516 -32.95 38.30 17.68
C GLU A 516 -33.51 38.16 19.14
N ASP A 517 -32.69 37.49 19.97
CA ASP A 517 -32.44 37.58 21.43
C ASP A 517 -33.53 37.33 22.52
N GLU A 518 -33.34 36.27 23.34
CA GLU A 518 -33.40 36.27 24.83
C GLU A 518 -33.07 34.88 25.50
N GLU A 519 -31.94 34.82 26.23
CA GLU A 519 -31.67 34.23 27.58
C GLU A 519 -31.99 32.74 28.00
N PRO A 520 -31.57 32.23 29.19
CA PRO A 520 -30.50 31.22 29.35
C PRO A 520 -30.96 29.80 29.77
N GLU A 521 -32.19 29.38 29.49
CA GLU A 521 -32.74 28.09 29.98
C GLU A 521 -32.29 26.85 29.19
N THR A 522 -31.78 27.02 27.97
CA THR A 522 -31.40 25.93 27.06
C THR A 522 -30.10 25.23 27.45
N LYS A 523 -29.17 25.91 28.15
CA LYS A 523 -27.90 25.30 28.59
C LYS A 523 -28.07 24.28 29.72
N THR A 524 -29.06 24.46 30.59
CA THR A 524 -29.35 23.52 31.69
C THR A 524 -30.08 22.26 31.19
N LYS A 525 -30.96 22.41 30.20
CA LYS A 525 -31.59 21.27 29.50
C LYS A 525 -30.56 20.47 28.70
N MET A 526 -29.64 21.13 27.97
CA MET A 526 -28.55 20.43 27.26
C MET A 526 -27.56 19.71 28.20
N ARG A 527 -27.23 20.27 29.37
CA ARG A 527 -26.38 19.56 30.36
C ARG A 527 -27.09 18.35 30.97
N LYS A 528 -28.40 18.41 31.21
CA LYS A 528 -29.19 17.26 31.67
C LYS A 528 -29.34 16.18 30.59
N VAL A 529 -29.50 16.57 29.32
CA VAL A 529 -29.54 15.62 28.19
C VAL A 529 -28.16 14.98 27.96
N LYS A 530 -27.07 15.75 28.06
CA LYS A 530 -25.69 15.23 27.91
C LYS A 530 -25.29 14.33 29.08
N ALA A 531 -25.66 14.68 30.32
CA ALA A 531 -25.44 13.81 31.47
C ALA A 531 -26.28 12.53 31.43
N ARG A 532 -27.47 12.56 30.81
CA ARG A 532 -28.32 11.37 30.59
C ARG A 532 -27.77 10.49 29.45
N ALA A 533 -27.18 11.11 28.42
CA ALA A 533 -26.45 10.41 27.36
C ALA A 533 -25.14 9.77 27.85
N ASP A 534 -24.36 10.48 28.69
CA ASP A 534 -23.14 9.93 29.29
C ASP A 534 -23.45 8.79 30.28
N LYS A 535 -24.58 8.87 31.00
CA LYS A 535 -25.05 7.77 31.87
C LYS A 535 -25.52 6.55 31.08
N MET A 536 -26.15 6.77 29.92
CA MET A 536 -26.53 5.70 28.97
C MET A 536 -25.29 5.06 28.31
N TYR A 537 -24.21 5.83 28.08
CA TYR A 537 -22.93 5.31 27.56
C TYR A 537 -22.11 4.51 28.58
N THR A 538 -22.29 4.75 29.88
CA THR A 538 -21.49 4.09 30.93
C THR A 538 -22.05 2.71 31.32
N GLU A 539 -23.36 2.46 31.16
CA GLU A 539 -23.98 1.15 31.42
C GLU A 539 -23.79 0.14 30.27
N THR A 540 -23.54 0.57 29.03
CA THR A 540 -23.44 -0.32 27.86
C THR A 540 -22.11 -1.08 27.75
N ILE A 541 -21.11 -0.79 28.60
CA ILE A 541 -19.83 -1.53 28.60
C ILE A 541 -19.91 -2.84 29.42
N ALA A 542 -21.01 -3.08 30.15
CA ALA A 542 -21.16 -4.27 30.99
C ALA A 542 -22.52 -4.97 30.83
N THR A 543 -22.99 -5.18 29.60
CA THR A 543 -24.03 -6.19 29.30
C THR A 543 -24.00 -6.52 27.81
N PRO A 544 -24.13 -7.81 27.40
CA PRO A 544 -24.37 -8.11 26.00
C PRO A 544 -25.73 -7.51 25.63
N LEU A 545 -25.72 -6.55 24.70
CA LEU A 545 -26.94 -5.97 24.12
C LEU A 545 -27.73 -7.10 23.44
N ASN A 546 -28.81 -7.52 24.12
CA ASN A 546 -29.87 -8.32 23.53
C ASN A 546 -30.87 -7.33 22.92
N VAL A 547 -30.70 -7.02 21.64
CA VAL A 547 -31.71 -6.32 20.82
C VAL A 547 -31.89 -7.18 19.57
N GLY A 548 -33.11 -7.68 19.40
CA GLY A 548 -33.47 -8.69 18.40
C GLY A 548 -33.26 -8.23 16.96
N ASP A 549 -32.18 -8.71 16.37
CA ASP A 549 -32.12 -9.03 14.94
C ASP A 549 -31.51 -10.44 14.83
N GLU A 550 -32.33 -11.41 14.41
CA GLU A 550 -31.95 -12.80 14.33
C GLU A 550 -30.75 -12.98 13.37
N THR A 551 -29.64 -13.41 13.96
CA THR A 551 -28.54 -14.21 13.38
C THR A 551 -27.93 -13.74 12.05
N THR A 552 -27.33 -12.55 12.02
CA THR A 552 -26.29 -12.29 11.00
C THR A 552 -25.03 -13.08 11.37
N GLU A 553 -24.85 -14.25 10.77
CA GLU A 553 -23.68 -15.10 10.99
C GLU A 553 -22.43 -14.44 10.35
N PHE A 554 -21.31 -14.35 11.07
CA PHE A 554 -20.06 -13.75 10.56
C PHE A 554 -19.02 -14.84 10.24
N ILE A 555 -18.21 -14.63 9.20
CA ILE A 555 -16.99 -15.40 8.94
C ILE A 555 -15.79 -14.61 9.47
N ASP A 556 -14.99 -15.23 10.31
CA ASP A 556 -13.73 -14.65 10.78
C ASP A 556 -12.60 -14.94 9.78
N TYR A 557 -12.00 -13.87 9.25
CA TYR A 557 -10.79 -13.93 8.44
C TYR A 557 -9.54 -13.54 9.25
N SER A 558 -9.56 -13.53 10.58
CA SER A 558 -8.38 -13.26 11.41
C SER A 558 -7.24 -14.27 11.14
N ASN A 559 -6.02 -13.92 11.54
CA ASN A 559 -4.88 -14.81 11.39
C ASN A 559 -4.97 -15.99 12.34
N GLY A 560 -4.68 -17.20 11.83
CA GLY A 560 -4.45 -18.35 12.69
C GLY A 560 -3.28 -18.14 13.66
N TRP A 561 -3.31 -18.85 14.78
CA TRP A 561 -2.27 -18.76 15.81
C TRP A 561 -0.83 -18.98 15.27
N PRO A 562 -0.54 -19.95 14.37
CA PRO A 562 0.81 -20.14 13.84
C PRO A 562 1.32 -18.94 13.05
N LEU A 563 0.47 -18.35 12.20
CA LEU A 563 0.82 -17.18 11.39
C LEU A 563 1.03 -15.94 12.27
N THR A 564 0.21 -15.78 13.30
CA THR A 564 0.34 -14.70 14.27
C THR A 564 1.66 -14.80 15.04
N ILE A 565 2.02 -15.99 15.54
CA ILE A 565 3.30 -16.22 16.22
C ILE A 565 4.47 -15.92 15.28
N LEU A 566 4.44 -16.45 14.06
CA LEU A 566 5.50 -16.23 13.07
C LEU A 566 5.69 -14.73 12.81
N SER A 567 4.59 -13.99 12.65
CA SER A 567 4.63 -12.56 12.38
C SER A 567 5.21 -11.75 13.54
N TYR A 568 4.81 -12.07 14.78
CA TYR A 568 5.41 -11.45 15.97
C TYR A 568 6.87 -11.85 16.16
N ALA A 569 7.27 -13.08 15.81
CA ALA A 569 8.66 -13.51 15.85
C ALA A 569 9.52 -12.70 14.87
N ILE A 570 9.07 -12.51 13.63
CA ILE A 570 9.74 -11.65 12.64
C ILE A 570 9.85 -10.22 13.19
N TRP A 571 8.77 -9.68 13.76
CA TRP A 571 8.77 -8.35 14.37
C TRP A 571 9.81 -8.20 15.50
N VAL A 572 9.88 -9.17 16.42
CA VAL A 572 10.86 -9.16 17.52
C VAL A 572 12.29 -9.21 16.98
N VAL A 573 12.58 -10.05 15.99
CA VAL A 573 13.92 -10.16 15.40
C VAL A 573 14.36 -8.81 14.81
N ILE A 574 13.49 -8.17 14.03
CA ILE A 574 13.79 -6.87 13.42
C ILE A 574 13.94 -5.78 14.48
N LEU A 575 13.09 -5.79 15.52
CA LEU A 575 13.18 -4.83 16.62
C LEU A 575 14.50 -4.97 17.40
N VAL A 576 14.91 -6.20 17.72
CA VAL A 576 16.15 -6.46 18.44
C VAL A 576 17.37 -6.10 17.59
N ALA A 577 17.37 -6.44 16.30
CA ALA A 577 18.47 -6.10 15.39
C ALA A 577 18.66 -4.57 15.27
N ASN A 578 17.56 -3.82 15.09
CA ASN A 578 17.61 -2.36 15.06
C ASN A 578 18.00 -1.76 16.42
N GLY A 579 17.49 -2.31 17.53
CA GLY A 579 17.85 -1.86 18.87
C GLY A 579 19.35 -2.02 19.16
N TYR A 580 19.92 -3.17 18.80
CA TYR A 580 21.36 -3.40 18.92
C TYR A 580 22.16 -2.42 18.04
N LEU A 581 21.72 -2.19 16.80
CA LEU A 581 22.41 -1.28 15.89
C LEU A 581 22.44 0.15 16.43
N ILE A 582 21.30 0.65 16.93
CA ILE A 582 21.20 1.99 17.52
C ILE A 582 22.11 2.11 18.74
N VAL A 583 22.12 1.09 19.61
CA VAL A 583 23.00 1.07 20.80
C VAL A 583 24.47 1.06 20.39
N THR A 584 24.83 0.25 19.40
CA THR A 584 26.20 0.17 18.90
C THR A 584 26.66 1.51 18.34
N PHE A 585 25.85 2.15 17.49
CA PHE A 585 26.16 3.49 16.98
C PHE A 585 26.22 4.57 18.05
N ALA A 586 25.43 4.44 19.12
CA ALA A 586 25.47 5.38 20.24
C ALA A 586 26.73 5.24 21.09
N ILE A 587 27.38 4.06 21.08
CA ILE A 587 28.58 3.77 21.87
C ILE A 587 29.87 4.18 21.12
N GLY A 588 29.81 4.36 19.80
CA GLY A 588 30.94 4.73 18.92
C GLY A 588 31.45 3.53 18.15
#